data_AF-A0A835B556-F1
#
_entry.id   AF-A0A835B556-F1
#
_cell.length_a   1.000
_cell.length_b   1.000
_cell.length_c   1.000
_cell.angle_alpha   90.00
_cell.angle_beta   90.00
_cell.angle_gamma   90.00
#
_symmetry.space_group_name_H-M   'P 1'
#
loop_
_entity.id
_entity.type
_entity.pdbx_description
1 polymer ?
#
loop_
_entity_poly.entity_id
_entity_poly.type
_entity_poly.pdbx_seq_one_letter_code
_entity_poly.pdbx_strand_id
1 'polypeptide(L)' 'MIRLQDSMGSNISWQVPGKFYKNGDCQLGSGWKKFCQDIGLKNGDVLTIRVIQTQLWDVIITRS' A
#
# COMPACT_ATOMS: atom_id res chain seq x y z
N MET A 1 6.18 -10.95 -1.26
CA MET A 1 6.19 -9.61 -1.90
C MET A 1 4.74 -9.13 -1.93
N ILE A 2 4.44 -7.89 -1.55
CA ILE A 2 3.07 -7.34 -1.66
C ILE A 2 3.04 -6.41 -2.86
N ARG A 3 1.95 -6.46 -3.63
CA ARG A 3 1.68 -5.54 -4.73
C ARG A 3 0.57 -4.59 -4.29
N LEU A 4 0.90 -3.31 -4.20
CA LEU A 4 -0.07 -2.23 -4.05
C LEU A 4 -0.50 -1.79 -5.44
N GLN A 5 -1.81 -1.74 -5.67
CA GLN A 5 -2.40 -1.18 -6.89
C GLN A 5 -3.37 -0.06 -6.51
N ASP A 6 -3.48 0.93 -7.37
CA ASP A 6 -4.44 2.02 -7.23
C ASP A 6 -5.70 1.71 -8.02
N SER A 7 -6.85 1.67 -7.33
CA SER A 7 -8.16 1.49 -7.97
C SER A 7 -8.63 2.71 -8.75
N MET A 8 -7.99 3.87 -8.59
CA MET A 8 -8.39 5.14 -9.20
C MET A 8 -7.90 5.33 -10.64
N GLY A 9 -7.41 4.27 -11.29
CA GLY A 9 -7.19 4.24 -12.75
C GLY A 9 -5.75 4.53 -13.21
N SER A 10 -4.79 4.66 -12.28
CA SER A 10 -3.38 4.63 -12.66
C SER A 10 -2.95 3.17 -12.87
N ASN A 11 -2.34 2.85 -14.01
CA ASN A 11 -1.76 1.51 -14.28
C ASN A 11 -0.48 1.24 -13.43
N ILE A 12 -0.32 1.97 -12.33
CA ILE A 12 0.87 1.98 -11.52
C ILE A 12 0.66 0.98 -10.39
N SER A 13 1.63 0.08 -10.25
CA SER A 13 1.69 -0.85 -9.12
C SER A 13 3.04 -0.74 -8.44
N TRP A 14 3.03 -0.87 -7.12
CA TRP A 14 4.24 -0.82 -6.31
C TRP A 14 4.49 -2.18 -5.68
N GLN A 15 5.73 -2.65 -5.81
CA GLN A 15 6.19 -3.84 -5.11
C GLN A 15 6.75 -3.41 -3.75
N VAL A 16 6.09 -3.85 -2.69
CA VAL A 16 6.46 -3.56 -1.32
C VAL A 16 6.81 -4.87 -0.62
N PRO A 17 8.06 -5.08 -0.19
CA PRO A 17 8.41 -6.23 0.61
C PRO A 17 7.58 -6.22 1.90
N GLY A 18 6.83 -7.29 2.16
CA GLY A 18 6.08 -7.47 3.38
C GLY A 18 6.72 -8.54 4.24
N LYS A 19 6.91 -8.26 5.53
CA LYS A 19 7.29 -9.26 6.52
C LYS A 19 6.10 -9.55 7.41
N PHE A 20 5.61 -10.78 7.33
CA PHE A 20 4.55 -11.29 8.20
C PHE A 20 5.16 -11.90 9.45
N TYR A 21 4.65 -11.50 10.60
CA TYR A 21 5.06 -12.00 11.89
C TYR A 21 4.05 -13.03 12.40
N LYS A 22 4.51 -13.94 13.27
CA LYS A 22 3.68 -15.03 13.82
C LYS A 22 2.49 -14.53 14.65
N ASN A 23 2.58 -13.31 15.17
CA ASN A 23 1.52 -12.65 15.95
C ASN A 23 0.44 -12.00 15.07
N GLY A 24 0.52 -12.12 13.75
CA GLY A 24 -0.42 -11.50 12.82
C GLY A 24 -0.01 -10.11 12.33
N ASP A 25 1.09 -9.56 12.84
CA ASP A 25 1.58 -8.26 12.37
C ASP A 25 2.16 -8.36 10.95
N CYS A 26 2.03 -7.27 10.20
CA CYS A 26 2.67 -7.12 8.90
C CYS A 26 3.47 -5.81 8.87
N GLN A 27 4.75 -5.90 8.53
CA GLN A 27 5.58 -4.73 8.29
C GLN A 27 5.86 -4.58 6.80
N LEU A 28 5.54 -3.40 6.28
CA LEU A 28 5.87 -2.97 4.93
C LEU A 28 7.30 -2.40 4.91
N GLY A 29 8.12 -2.93 4.00
CA GLY A 29 9.53 -2.64 3.86
C GLY A 29 9.83 -1.49 2.90
N SER A 30 10.99 -1.54 2.26
CA SER A 30 11.59 -0.44 1.49
C SER A 30 10.70 0.17 0.39
N GLY A 31 9.79 -0.61 -0.21
CA GLY A 31 8.85 -0.11 -1.22
C GLY A 31 7.80 0.87 -0.68
N TRP A 32 7.56 0.89 0.64
CA TRP A 32 6.56 1.73 1.28
C TRP A 32 6.85 3.22 1.14
N LYS A 33 8.12 3.62 1.37
CA LYS A 33 8.52 5.03 1.27
C LYS A 33 8.32 5.57 -0.13
N LYS A 34 8.72 4.79 -1.16
CA LYS A 34 8.54 5.16 -2.56
C LYS A 34 7.06 5.28 -2.93
N PHE A 35 6.25 4.30 -2.50
CA PHE A 35 4.80 4.37 -2.66
C PHE A 35 4.24 5.69 -2.13
N CYS A 36 4.50 6.03 -0.85
CA CYS A 36 3.99 7.27 -0.25
C CYS A 36 4.43 8.54 -0.99
N GLN A 37 5.65 8.56 -1.55
CA GLN A 37 6.14 9.68 -2.34
C GLN A 37 5.44 9.78 -3.69
N ASP A 38 5.32 8.66 -4.41
CA ASP A 38 4.68 8.60 -5.74
C ASP A 38 3.20 9.01 -5.66
N ILE A 39 2.49 8.61 -4.59
CA ILE A 39 1.10 9.05 -4.35
C ILE A 39 1.00 10.41 -3.66
N GLY A 40 2.11 11.02 -3.24
CA GLY A 40 2.11 12.29 -2.51
C GLY A 40 1.26 12.25 -1.24
N LEU A 41 1.38 11.20 -0.43
CA LEU A 41 0.64 11.02 0.82
C LEU A 41 1.03 12.11 1.84
N LYS A 42 0.04 12.74 2.48
CA LYS A 42 0.23 13.82 3.45
C LYS A 42 -0.41 13.48 4.80
N ASN A 43 0.04 14.15 5.86
CA ASN A 43 -0.64 14.07 7.15
C ASN A 43 -2.09 14.57 7.01
N GLY A 44 -3.04 13.82 7.57
CA GLY A 44 -4.47 14.09 7.42
C GLY A 44 -5.14 13.25 6.33
N ASP A 45 -4.38 12.73 5.37
CA ASP A 45 -4.93 11.78 4.39
C ASP A 45 -5.29 10.44 5.05
N VAL A 46 -6.37 9.84 4.58
CA VAL A 46 -6.78 8.50 4.98
C VAL A 46 -6.43 7.51 3.88
N LEU A 47 -5.57 6.56 4.20
CA LEU A 47 -5.22 5.45 3.32
C LEU A 47 -6.04 4.20 3.69
N THR A 48 -6.89 3.75 2.79
CA THR A 48 -7.64 2.49 2.94
C THR A 48 -6.97 1.40 2.11
N ILE A 49 -6.56 0.32 2.76
CA ILE A 49 -5.96 -0.85 2.11
C ILE A 49 -6.99 -1.98 2.09
N ARG A 50 -7.36 -2.44 0.89
CA ARG A 50 -8.21 -3.61 0.67
C ARG A 50 -7.36 -4.80 0.26
N VAL A 51 -7.31 -5.83 1.10
CA VAL A 51 -6.58 -7.07 0.80
C VAL A 51 -7.44 -7.94 -0.12
N ILE A 52 -7.13 -7.95 -1.42
CA ILE A 52 -7.84 -8.78 -2.42
C ILE A 52 -7.30 -10.21 -2.39
N GLN A 53 -5.98 -10.34 -2.29
CA GLN A 53 -5.27 -11.60 -2.06
C GLN A 53 -4.10 -11.34 -1.11
N THR A 54 -3.51 -12.40 -0.56
CA THR A 54 -2.37 -12.32 0.36
C THR A 54 -1.26 -11.36 -0.10
N GLN A 55 -1.01 -11.29 -1.40
CA GLN A 55 0.03 -10.46 -2.01
C GLN A 55 -0.51 -9.37 -2.95
N LEU A 56 -1.82 -9.20 -3.08
CA LEU A 56 -2.45 -8.22 -3.96
C LEU A 56 -3.39 -7.33 -3.17
N TRP A 57 -2.95 -6.11 -2.94
CA TRP A 57 -3.65 -5.15 -2.09
C TRP A 57 -4.01 -3.94 -2.93
N ASP A 58 -5.28 -3.61 -2.90
CA ASP A 58 -5.81 -2.44 -3.55
C ASP A 58 -5.85 -1.28 -2.57
N VAL A 59 -5.54 -0.08 -3.04
CA VAL A 59 -5.39 1.09 -2.20
C VAL A 59 -6.33 2.20 -2.67
N ILE A 60 -6.98 2.84 -1.70
CA ILE A 60 -7.79 4.04 -1.90
C ILE A 60 -7.25 5.14 -1.00
N ILE A 61 -7.10 6.33 -1.56
CA ILE A 61 -6.67 7.50 -0.82
C ILE A 61 -7.85 8.47 -0.73
N THR A 62 -8.25 8.79 0.50
CA THR A 62 -9.23 9.85 0.76
C THR A 62 -8.47 11.07 1.28
N ARG A 63 -8.54 12.17 0.53
CA ARG A 63 -7.88 13.44 0.87
C ARG A 63 -8.82 14.29 1.73
N SER A 64 -8.30 14.85 2.82
CA SER A 64 -9.02 15.82 3.67
C SER A 64 -9.10 17.19 3.03
#